data_AF-A0A2V7VFL0-F1
#
_entry.id   AF-A0A2V7VFL0-F1
#
_cell.length_a   1.000
_cell.length_b   1.000
_cell.length_c   1.000
_cell.angle_alpha   90.00
_cell.angle_beta   90.00
_cell.angle_gamma   90.00
#
_symmetry.space_group_name_H-M   'P 1'
#
loop_
_entity.id
_entity.type
_entity.pdbx_description
1 polymer ?
#
loop_
_entity_poly.entity_id
_entity_poly.type
_entity_poly.pdbx_seq_one_letter_code
_entity_poly.pdbx_strand_id
1 'polypeptide(L)'
;MWSIARESLERGVWGVRSTPQLEERARDSLPRERRPRGVSTLGEATSARSSVAGPRGRPATLVLTSESVAEGHPDKVCDYIADSILDAYLELDRRSRVACEVLCKSGIVVLAGEISSIAVLDHLPLVREAVRELG
;
A
#
# COMPACT_ATOMS: atom_id res chain seq x y z
N MET A 1 23.33 -1.56 12.46
CA MET A 1 23.23 -3.03 12.53
C MET A 1 21.82 -3.35 13.02
N TRP A 2 20.94 -3.89 12.17
CA TRP A 2 19.51 -4.03 12.47
C TRP A 2 19.28 -5.24 13.40
N SER A 3 18.49 -5.06 14.47
CA SER A 3 18.23 -6.09 15.50
C SER A 3 16.77 -6.52 15.48
N ILE A 4 16.52 -7.82 15.67
CA ILE A 4 15.18 -8.42 15.70
C ILE A 4 14.61 -8.25 17.12
N ALA A 5 13.47 -7.59 17.24
CA ALA A 5 12.66 -7.66 18.46
C ALA A 5 11.66 -8.82 18.28
N ARG A 6 11.97 -10.00 18.82
CA ARG A 6 11.03 -11.12 18.90
C ARG A 6 10.14 -10.90 20.11
N GLU A 7 9.09 -10.10 19.96
CA GLU A 7 8.07 -9.99 21.01
C GLU A 7 7.01 -11.06 20.77
N SER A 8 7.11 -12.13 21.54
CA SER A 8 6.20 -13.27 21.52
C SER A 8 4.81 -12.85 21.98
N LEU A 9 3.90 -12.65 21.03
CA LEU A 9 2.47 -12.80 21.22
C LEU A 9 1.94 -13.67 20.07
N GLU A 10 1.04 -14.57 20.40
CA GLU A 10 0.59 -15.75 19.64
C GLU A 10 -0.13 -15.47 18.30
N ARG A 11 0.20 -14.38 17.59
CA ARG A 11 -0.51 -13.87 16.41
C ARG A 11 0.47 -13.19 15.44
N GLY A 12 1.23 -13.95 14.67
CA GLY A 12 1.68 -13.58 13.30
C GLY A 12 2.34 -12.22 13.01
N VAL A 13 2.92 -11.49 13.96
CA VAL A 13 3.58 -10.19 13.71
C VAL A 13 5.10 -10.33 13.74
N TRP A 14 5.77 -9.89 12.67
CA TRP A 14 7.23 -9.88 12.56
C TRP A 14 7.74 -8.44 12.44
N GLY A 15 8.52 -7.97 13.42
CA GLY A 15 9.09 -6.62 13.44
C GLY A 15 10.60 -6.61 13.16
N VAL A 16 11.03 -5.81 12.18
CA VAL A 16 12.44 -5.53 11.89
C VAL A 16 12.76 -4.09 12.31
N ARG A 17 13.77 -3.87 13.18
CA ARG A 17 14.17 -2.54 13.66
C ARG A 17 15.61 -2.19 13.25
N SER A 18 15.84 -0.95 12.82
CA SER A 18 17.20 -0.37 12.74
C SER A 18 17.66 0.11 14.10
N THR A 19 18.97 0.05 14.32
CA THR A 19 19.62 0.77 15.43
C THR A 19 19.56 2.27 15.20
N PRO A 20 19.29 3.09 16.24
CA PRO A 20 19.17 4.53 16.11
C PRO A 20 20.55 5.21 16.12
N GLN A 21 20.91 5.87 15.03
CA GLN A 21 21.86 6.98 15.05
C GLN A 21 21.49 7.96 13.94
N LEU A 22 21.12 9.18 14.36
CA LEU A 22 20.93 10.41 13.57
C LEU A 22 19.63 10.44 12.73
N GLU A 23 18.79 11.48 12.74
CA GLU A 23 18.74 12.70 13.52
C GLU A 23 17.34 13.34 13.35
N GLU A 24 16.89 13.92 14.44
CA GLU A 24 15.91 14.99 14.58
C GLU A 24 15.91 16.02 13.43
N ARG A 25 14.80 16.12 12.68
CA ARG A 25 14.25 17.34 12.04
C ARG A 25 13.06 17.01 11.13
N ALA A 26 11.85 17.09 11.66
CA ALA A 26 10.64 17.41 10.90
C ALA A 26 9.47 17.70 11.87
N ARG A 27 9.67 18.70 12.74
CA ARG A 27 8.54 19.51 13.19
C ARG A 27 8.56 20.73 12.29
N ASP A 28 7.67 20.78 11.31
CA ASP A 28 7.00 22.04 11.06
C ASP A 28 5.56 21.84 10.57
N SER A 29 4.70 22.43 11.38
CA SER A 29 3.26 22.62 11.37
C SER A 29 2.72 23.24 10.07
N LEU A 30 1.57 22.76 9.57
CA LEU A 30 0.53 23.62 8.95
C LEU A 30 -0.90 23.05 9.16
N PRO A 31 -1.95 23.89 9.18
CA PRO A 31 -3.15 23.70 10.01
C PRO A 31 -4.33 22.97 9.34
N ARG A 32 -5.21 22.44 10.20
CA ARG A 32 -6.54 21.90 9.87
C ARG A 32 -7.53 23.03 9.58
N GLU A 33 -8.29 22.91 8.48
CA GLU A 33 -9.55 23.63 8.31
C GLU A 33 -10.72 22.70 7.92
N ARG A 34 -11.89 23.05 8.46
CA ARG A 34 -13.16 22.31 8.41
C ARG A 34 -14.02 22.76 7.21
N ARG A 35 -14.83 21.81 6.71
CA ARG A 35 -15.88 21.95 5.66
C ARG A 35 -16.97 22.98 5.99
N PRO A 36 -17.81 23.29 4.98
CA PRO A 36 -19.26 23.15 5.18
C PRO A 36 -19.94 22.20 4.18
N ARG A 37 -21.17 21.81 4.54
CA ARG A 37 -22.04 20.75 4.00
C ARG A 37 -22.97 21.23 2.88
N GLY A 38 -23.44 20.27 2.07
CA GLY A 38 -24.71 20.28 1.31
C GLY A 38 -24.72 19.09 0.33
N VAL A 39 -25.42 17.97 0.58
CA VAL A 39 -26.85 17.68 0.28
C VAL A 39 -27.16 18.01 -1.20
N SER A 40 -27.53 17.07 -2.06
CA SER A 40 -28.76 16.29 -1.97
C SER A 40 -28.74 14.92 -2.68
N THR A 41 -29.71 14.14 -2.22
CA THR A 41 -30.15 12.78 -2.52
C THR A 41 -30.76 12.54 -3.92
N LEU A 42 -30.90 11.23 -4.21
CA LEU A 42 -31.91 10.53 -5.02
C LEU A 42 -31.61 10.25 -6.51
N GLY A 43 -31.74 8.97 -6.84
CA GLY A 43 -32.52 8.56 -8.01
C GLY A 43 -31.85 7.56 -8.94
N GLU A 44 -32.14 6.27 -8.74
CA GLU A 44 -32.14 5.27 -9.81
C GLU A 44 -32.91 5.76 -11.05
N ALA A 45 -32.46 5.39 -12.24
CA ALA A 45 -33.27 4.60 -13.19
C ALA A 45 -32.51 4.33 -14.50
N THR A 46 -32.64 3.08 -14.91
CA THR A 46 -32.46 2.53 -16.24
C THR A 46 -33.29 3.26 -17.31
N SER A 47 -32.80 3.29 -18.56
CA SER A 47 -33.54 2.90 -19.78
C SER A 47 -33.04 3.62 -21.03
N ALA A 48 -32.86 2.84 -22.09
CA ALA A 48 -32.55 3.25 -23.45
C ALA A 48 -33.73 3.99 -24.16
N ARG A 49 -33.39 4.58 -25.32
CA ARG A 49 -34.23 5.20 -26.40
C ARG A 49 -34.55 6.70 -26.17
N SER A 50 -34.68 7.60 -27.15
CA SER A 50 -34.63 7.59 -28.63
C SER A 50 -34.40 9.04 -29.13
N SER A 51 -33.64 9.18 -30.22
CA SER A 51 -33.71 10.22 -31.28
C SER A 51 -34.49 11.54 -31.06
N VAL A 52 -33.78 12.68 -31.09
CA VAL A 52 -34.08 13.88 -31.92
C VAL A 52 -32.75 14.62 -32.16
N ALA A 53 -32.37 14.83 -33.42
CA ALA A 53 -31.18 15.60 -33.80
C ALA A 53 -31.46 17.12 -33.68
N GLY A 54 -31.20 17.69 -32.50
CA GLY A 54 -31.10 19.13 -32.27
C GLY A 54 -29.70 19.67 -32.62
N PRO A 55 -29.52 21.01 -32.68
CA PRO A 55 -28.26 21.63 -33.10
C PRO A 55 -27.13 21.13 -32.21
N ARG A 56 -26.07 20.60 -32.84
CA ARG A 56 -24.92 19.94 -32.18
C ARG A 56 -24.25 20.90 -31.19
N GLY A 57 -24.71 20.87 -29.94
CA GLY A 57 -23.99 21.44 -28.80
C GLY A 57 -22.61 20.80 -28.75
N ARG A 58 -21.58 21.60 -28.46
CA ARG A 58 -20.19 21.11 -28.30
C ARG A 58 -20.25 19.89 -27.37
N PRO A 59 -19.60 18.76 -27.71
CA PRO A 59 -19.64 17.58 -26.86
C PRO A 59 -19.23 18.00 -25.45
N ALA A 60 -19.98 17.57 -24.44
CA ALA A 60 -19.69 17.91 -23.06
C ALA A 60 -18.25 17.48 -22.75
N THR A 61 -17.39 18.44 -22.40
CA THR A 61 -16.00 18.16 -22.06
C THR A 61 -15.97 17.45 -20.71
N LEU A 62 -15.67 16.16 -20.70
CA LEU A 62 -15.41 15.40 -19.49
C LEU A 62 -13.96 15.65 -19.05
N VAL A 63 -13.77 16.19 -17.85
CA VAL A 63 -12.44 16.32 -17.24
C VAL A 63 -12.23 15.12 -16.31
N LEU A 64 -11.23 14.29 -16.64
CA LEU A 64 -10.75 13.19 -15.81
C LEU A 64 -9.33 13.50 -15.36
N THR A 65 -9.03 13.24 -14.09
CA THR A 65 -7.68 13.41 -13.53
C THR A 65 -7.23 12.10 -12.90
N SER A 66 -5.93 11.82 -12.98
CA SER A 66 -5.28 10.68 -12.35
C SER A 66 -3.94 11.15 -11.77
N GLU A 67 -3.52 10.56 -10.66
CA GLU A 67 -2.25 10.82 -9.99
C GLU A 67 -1.40 9.55 -9.92
N SER A 68 -0.10 9.72 -9.72
CA SER A 68 0.85 8.63 -9.52
C SER A 68 1.94 9.08 -8.54
N VAL A 69 2.60 8.12 -7.90
CA VAL A 69 3.70 8.35 -6.96
C VAL A 69 4.95 7.62 -7.44
N ALA A 70 6.12 8.12 -7.05
CA ALA A 70 7.40 7.49 -7.37
C ALA A 70 7.61 6.18 -6.58
N GLU A 71 8.55 5.36 -7.04
CA GLU A 71 8.89 4.06 -6.42
C GLU A 71 9.29 4.15 -4.95
N GLY A 72 9.95 5.25 -4.54
CA GLY A 72 10.32 5.49 -3.15
C GLY A 72 9.17 5.97 -2.25
N HIS A 73 7.94 6.12 -2.75
CA HIS A 73 6.80 6.45 -1.90
C HIS A 73 6.56 5.32 -0.91
N PRO A 74 6.37 5.58 0.40
CA PRO A 74 6.29 4.53 1.42
C PRO A 74 5.21 3.48 1.13
N ASP A 75 4.08 3.89 0.55
CA ASP A 75 3.02 2.94 0.14
C ASP A 75 3.52 1.97 -0.95
N LYS A 76 4.28 2.46 -1.94
CA LYS A 76 4.88 1.62 -2.99
C LYS A 76 5.99 0.74 -2.47
N VAL A 77 6.75 1.20 -1.48
CA VAL A 77 7.74 0.39 -0.77
C VAL A 77 7.06 -0.78 -0.05
N CYS A 78 5.94 -0.52 0.65
CA CYS A 78 5.15 -1.58 1.28
C CYS A 78 4.64 -2.60 0.26
N ASP A 79 4.04 -2.13 -0.84
CA ASP A 79 3.56 -2.98 -1.94
C ASP A 79 4.69 -3.89 -2.46
N TYR A 80 5.86 -3.31 -2.74
CA TYR A 80 7.01 -4.04 -3.28
C TYR A 80 7.54 -5.13 -2.34
N ILE A 81 7.61 -4.84 -1.04
CA ILE A 81 8.03 -5.82 -0.04
C ILE A 81 7.01 -6.96 0.05
N ALA A 82 5.71 -6.64 0.04
CA ALA A 82 4.64 -7.63 0.09
C ALA A 82 4.69 -8.56 -1.14
N ASP A 83 4.86 -8.00 -2.33
CA ASP A 83 4.98 -8.73 -3.58
C ASP A 83 6.24 -9.60 -3.61
N SER A 84 7.37 -9.09 -3.10
CA SER A 84 8.62 -9.87 -3.00
C SER A 84 8.45 -11.11 -2.11
N ILE A 85 7.69 -11.00 -1.01
CA ILE A 85 7.37 -12.14 -0.15
C ILE A 85 6.45 -13.12 -0.90
N LEU A 86 5.40 -12.62 -1.55
CA LEU A 86 4.47 -13.43 -2.34
C LEU A 86 5.23 -14.23 -3.42
N ASP A 87 6.11 -13.58 -4.16
CA ASP A 87 6.88 -14.18 -5.25
C ASP A 87 7.78 -15.30 -4.76
N ALA A 88 8.52 -15.08 -3.66
CA ALA A 88 9.38 -16.11 -3.09
C ALA A 88 8.60 -17.35 -2.62
N TYR A 89 7.39 -17.16 -2.08
CA TYR A 89 6.51 -18.28 -1.73
C TYR A 89 5.98 -19.00 -2.97
N LEU A 90 5.54 -18.27 -3.99
CA LEU A 90 5.00 -18.86 -5.21
C LEU A 90 6.08 -19.56 -6.06
N GLU A 91 7.33 -19.13 -5.94
CA GLU A 91 8.48 -19.79 -6.58
C GLU A 91 8.70 -21.20 -6.02
N LEU A 92 8.63 -21.35 -4.69
CA LEU A 92 8.86 -22.62 -4.00
C LEU A 92 7.61 -23.50 -3.90
N ASP A 93 6.43 -22.88 -3.74
CA ASP A 93 5.14 -23.56 -3.65
C ASP A 93 4.07 -22.78 -4.43
N ARG A 94 3.75 -23.27 -5.62
CA ARG A 94 2.74 -22.70 -6.53
C ARG A 94 1.31 -22.71 -5.96
N ARG A 95 1.05 -23.43 -4.87
CA ARG A 95 -0.25 -23.47 -4.19
C ARG A 95 -0.30 -22.59 -2.94
N SER A 96 0.77 -21.84 -2.67
CA SER A 96 0.84 -20.92 -1.53
C SER A 96 -0.32 -19.93 -1.56
N ARG A 97 -0.88 -19.68 -0.38
CA ARG A 97 -1.81 -18.57 -0.14
C ARG A 97 -1.14 -17.60 0.80
N VAL A 98 -0.85 -16.40 0.30
CA VAL A 98 -0.11 -15.36 1.00
C VAL A 98 -1.00 -14.14 1.08
N ALA A 99 -1.40 -13.77 2.28
CA ALA A 99 -2.01 -12.48 2.60
C ALA A 99 -1.00 -11.73 3.48
N CYS A 100 0.01 -11.12 2.86
CA CYS A 100 1.06 -10.38 3.56
C CYS A 100 0.76 -8.89 3.50
N GLU A 101 0.70 -8.26 4.68
CA GLU A 101 0.51 -6.83 4.86
C GLU A 101 1.80 -6.21 5.40
N VAL A 102 2.18 -5.06 4.85
CA VAL A 102 3.43 -4.39 5.22
C VAL A 102 3.16 -2.97 5.71
N LEU A 103 3.69 -2.65 6.88
CA LEU A 103 3.71 -1.29 7.43
C LEU A 103 5.14 -0.82 7.56
N CYS A 104 5.47 0.28 6.89
CA CYS A 104 6.78 0.92 6.96
C CYS A 104 6.71 2.27 7.69
N LYS A 105 7.62 2.48 8.64
CA LYS A 105 7.85 3.80 9.26
C LYS A 105 9.30 3.91 9.73
N SER A 106 9.97 5.02 9.44
CA SER A 106 11.26 5.47 10.01
C SER A 106 12.10 4.37 10.69
N GLY A 107 12.77 3.54 9.88
CA GLY A 107 13.68 2.49 10.38
C GLY A 107 13.01 1.23 10.90
N ILE A 108 11.70 1.07 10.66
CA ILE A 108 10.91 -0.08 11.06
C ILE A 108 10.08 -0.56 9.87
N VAL A 109 10.17 -1.85 9.61
CA VAL A 109 9.25 -2.58 8.72
C VAL A 109 8.56 -3.64 9.56
N VAL A 110 7.23 -3.65 9.52
CA VAL A 110 6.40 -4.65 10.18
C VAL A 110 5.71 -5.47 9.10
N LEU A 111 5.89 -6.78 9.16
CA LEU A 111 5.14 -7.74 8.37
C LEU A 111 4.00 -8.30 9.22
N ALA A 112 2.82 -8.37 8.64
CA ALA A 112 1.63 -8.95 9.25
C ALA A 112 0.86 -9.79 8.22
N GLY A 113 -0.15 -10.51 8.71
CA GLY A 113 -1.06 -11.30 7.89
C GLY A 113 -0.85 -12.80 8.01
N GLU A 114 -1.29 -13.54 7.00
CA GLU A 114 -1.40 -15.00 7.05
C GLU A 114 -0.77 -15.65 5.83
N ILE A 115 0.06 -16.65 6.06
CA ILE A 115 0.71 -17.44 5.01
C ILE A 115 0.42 -18.91 5.23
N SER A 116 -0.15 -19.55 4.21
CA SER A 116 -0.35 -20.99 4.14
C SER A 116 0.46 -21.54 2.97
N SER A 117 1.57 -22.20 3.26
CA SER A 117 2.49 -22.78 2.28
C SER A 117 3.26 -23.95 2.88
N ILE A 118 3.77 -24.85 2.04
CA ILE A 118 4.77 -25.84 2.47
C ILE A 118 6.20 -25.27 2.49
N ALA A 119 6.42 -24.13 1.85
CA ALA A 119 7.71 -23.47 1.81
C ALA A 119 8.03 -22.80 3.17
N VAL A 120 9.30 -22.84 3.56
CA VAL A 120 9.80 -22.18 4.76
C VAL A 120 10.85 -21.18 4.32
N LEU A 121 10.55 -19.90 4.51
CA LEU A 121 11.40 -18.78 4.10
C LEU A 121 11.83 -17.97 5.32
N ASP A 122 13.06 -17.43 5.27
CA ASP A 122 13.49 -16.39 6.18
C ASP A 122 13.15 -15.02 5.59
N HIS A 123 12.18 -14.33 6.18
CA HIS A 123 11.70 -13.05 5.67
C HIS A 123 12.72 -11.91 5.84
N LEU A 124 13.61 -11.98 6.83
CA LEU A 124 14.51 -10.87 7.14
C LEU A 124 15.49 -10.54 5.99
N PRO A 125 16.27 -11.50 5.44
CA PRO A 125 17.14 -11.22 4.31
C PRO A 125 16.35 -10.79 3.07
N LEU A 126 15.18 -11.38 2.85
CA LEU A 126 14.33 -11.06 1.71
C LEU A 126 13.80 -9.61 1.76
N VAL A 127 13.27 -9.17 2.90
CA VAL A 127 12.82 -7.77 3.07
C VAL A 127 13.99 -6.80 2.94
N ARG A 128 15.17 -7.14 3.48
CA ARG A 128 16.36 -6.28 3.37
C ARG A 128 16.81 -6.13 1.92
N GLU A 129 16.76 -7.21 1.16
CA GLU A 129 17.09 -7.18 -0.26
C GLU A 129 16.08 -6.34 -1.05
N ALA A 130 14.79 -6.55 -0.83
CA ALA A 130 13.73 -5.77 -1.46
C ALA A 130 13.88 -4.27 -1.18
N VAL A 131 14.17 -3.88 0.06
CA VAL A 131 14.44 -2.46 0.40
C VAL A 131 15.71 -1.96 -0.29
N ARG A 132 16.78 -2.76 -0.35
CA ARG A 132 18.05 -2.39 -1.00
C ARG A 132 17.89 -2.16 -2.51
N GLU A 133 16.99 -2.89 -3.16
CA GLU A 133 16.68 -2.75 -4.58
C GLU A 133 15.96 -1.42 -4.89
N LEU A 134 15.18 -0.90 -3.95
CA LEU A 134 14.48 0.38 -4.07
C LEU A 134 15.38 1.61 -3.84
N GLY A 135 16.50 1.45 -3.12
CA GLY A 135 17.50 2.50 -2.85
C GLY A 135 17.53 3.02 -1.42
#